data_AF-F8J9W2-F1
#
_entry.id   AF-F8J9W2-F1
#
_cell.length_a   1.000
_cell.length_b   1.000
_cell.length_c   1.000
_cell.angle_alpha   90.00
_cell.angle_beta   90.00
_cell.angle_gamma   90.00
#
_symmetry.space_group_name_H-M   'P 1'
#
loop_
_entity.id
_entity.type
_entity.pdbx_description
1 polymer ?
#
loop_
_entity_poly.entity_id
_entity_poly.type
_entity_poly.pdbx_seq_one_letter_code
_entity_poly.pdbx_strand_id
1 'polypeptide(L)'
;MAYHGEDLDLRTSQTWTPSEVIQPAEAALSNGKRGSLLAGPVLVDDTVLACFNQAYDIAAAHRAGEVRVEHLLNAMTRLDASAAALETHGIRVVALKRETAAIIAGDIPAMPGSGPVSPRRSEDLAEVLKFATALAARRNTAVSVDDLLQVLFDHRGEFGASELLLRFVARAEPLPPLTRPEPRYAAPPRYAVDYGRPLYRNDYLGTQTDALQNSRIESLEQAVRALGQDLSNERHAIASLVRDFARDTVAHQDDQGRTHALLIDRIGSLESAFREGGPAAPVAAVDTSGLVAKLGDIEAALELRLQEMSQSWSVLSTRLQELEETIRQRPVQTEGGTALEDIRQAVDLKPISDRLDIIEEAVLGSHQSGFVELGDRLSRLEDGVGQVLATPTGDGRTDEIIGGIDRIHGLWGNVEGLSGNVAGLAGNLESLTGNVAGLSEKFDGLFGKVDTHSGSLTELLTNLSERVKGAESAIAAEIETAAAKHQAYTQDLTEVHEALLKVNQNQHTLAGAMDQWRTDSASDVAAIMNRLGEIDRDTALPAETLSALNTHMDQMNKFIIERYHRRHRFMYWLFGTDDWISASWPSTKAKIETDQHRLKVVEQTKA
;
A
#
# COMPACT_ATOMS: atom_id res chain seq x y z
N MET A 1 8.18 -24.14 -29.68
CA MET A 1 9.48 -24.05 -28.99
C MET A 1 9.36 -24.83 -27.69
N ALA A 2 10.45 -25.37 -27.15
CA ALA A 2 10.46 -26.01 -25.83
C ALA A 2 11.28 -25.15 -24.85
N TYR A 3 11.00 -25.29 -23.55
CA TYR A 3 11.77 -24.60 -22.52
C TYR A 3 13.23 -25.11 -22.49
N HIS A 4 14.20 -24.24 -22.25
CA HIS A 4 15.63 -24.58 -22.24
C HIS A 4 16.11 -25.22 -20.92
N GLY A 5 15.39 -25.00 -19.81
CA GLY A 5 15.66 -25.67 -18.54
C GLY A 5 15.00 -27.04 -18.44
N GLU A 6 15.57 -27.94 -17.64
CA GLU A 6 15.03 -29.30 -17.39
C GLU A 6 14.03 -29.34 -16.22
N ASP A 7 13.74 -28.19 -15.63
CA ASP A 7 13.08 -28.03 -14.34
C ASP A 7 11.62 -27.52 -14.44
N LEU A 8 11.18 -27.10 -15.62
CA LEU A 8 9.80 -26.70 -15.93
C LEU A 8 9.32 -27.37 -17.22
N ASP A 9 8.12 -27.94 -17.22
CA ASP A 9 7.43 -28.43 -18.43
C ASP A 9 6.44 -27.35 -18.92
N LEU A 10 6.97 -26.36 -19.66
CA LEU A 10 6.17 -25.28 -20.26
C LEU A 10 5.75 -25.65 -21.69
N ARG A 11 4.45 -25.66 -21.95
CA ARG A 11 3.87 -26.02 -23.25
C ARG A 11 3.01 -24.90 -23.79
N THR A 12 3.12 -24.64 -25.08
CA THR A 12 2.22 -23.73 -25.79
C THR A 12 1.05 -24.50 -26.40
N SER A 13 0.02 -23.77 -26.84
CA SER A 13 -1.19 -24.34 -27.46
C SER A 13 -0.89 -25.29 -28.63
N GLN A 14 0.22 -25.08 -29.34
CA GLN A 14 0.67 -25.93 -30.44
C GLN A 14 1.32 -27.25 -29.98
N THR A 15 1.88 -27.26 -28.77
CA THR A 15 2.57 -28.41 -28.17
C THR A 15 1.72 -29.15 -27.13
N TRP A 16 0.49 -28.68 -26.89
CA TRP A 16 -0.44 -29.26 -25.94
C TRP A 16 -1.21 -30.43 -26.57
N THR A 17 -0.98 -31.65 -26.11
CA THR A 17 -1.74 -32.84 -26.51
C THR A 17 -2.72 -33.26 -25.40
N PRO A 18 -4.05 -33.26 -25.65
CA PRO A 18 -5.07 -33.53 -24.62
C PRO A 18 -5.01 -34.93 -23.97
N SER A 19 -4.29 -35.89 -24.56
CA SER A 19 -4.22 -37.27 -24.09
C SER A 19 -3.38 -37.47 -22.81
N GLU A 20 -2.68 -36.46 -22.32
CA GLU A 20 -1.81 -36.58 -21.12
C GLU A 20 -2.46 -36.07 -19.83
N VAL A 21 -3.68 -35.53 -19.89
CA VAL A 21 -4.41 -35.00 -18.73
C VAL A 21 -5.00 -36.12 -17.85
N ILE A 22 -4.95 -37.38 -18.30
CA ILE A 22 -5.51 -38.55 -17.59
C ILE A 22 -4.40 -39.59 -17.33
N GLN A 23 -3.38 -39.22 -16.56
CA GLN A 23 -2.62 -40.22 -15.78
C GLN A 23 -2.43 -39.68 -14.36
N PRO A 24 -3.15 -40.21 -13.35
CA PRO A 24 -2.75 -40.00 -11.97
C PRO A 24 -1.37 -40.68 -11.79
N ALA A 25 -0.46 -39.96 -11.14
CA ALA A 25 0.92 -40.36 -10.92
C ALA A 25 1.03 -41.65 -10.09
N GLU A 26 0.98 -42.81 -10.75
CA GLU A 26 1.47 -44.08 -10.22
C GLU A 26 2.64 -44.56 -11.07
N ALA A 27 3.86 -44.10 -10.76
CA ALA A 27 5.08 -44.91 -10.85
C ALA A 27 6.34 -44.13 -10.43
N ALA A 28 7.18 -44.83 -9.66
CA ALA A 28 8.60 -44.57 -9.40
C ALA A 28 8.99 -43.88 -8.06
N LEU A 29 8.63 -44.55 -6.95
CA LEU A 29 9.46 -44.56 -5.75
C LEU A 29 10.73 -45.38 -6.00
N SER A 30 11.75 -44.79 -6.62
CA SER A 30 13.12 -45.33 -6.56
C SER A 30 14.19 -44.26 -6.78
N ASN A 31 14.34 -43.37 -5.80
CA ASN A 31 15.63 -43.00 -5.20
C ASN A 31 15.46 -41.75 -4.35
N GLY A 32 15.95 -41.81 -3.11
CA GLY A 32 15.82 -40.78 -2.09
C GLY A 32 16.58 -39.48 -2.39
N LYS A 33 16.05 -38.69 -3.32
CA LYS A 33 16.21 -37.24 -3.35
C LYS A 33 14.81 -36.65 -3.48
N ARG A 34 14.38 -35.91 -2.45
CA ARG A 34 13.08 -35.23 -2.41
C ARG A 34 12.98 -34.28 -3.61
N GLY A 35 12.39 -34.74 -4.70
CA GLY A 35 11.91 -33.90 -5.80
C GLY A 35 10.62 -33.24 -5.35
N SER A 36 10.58 -31.91 -5.42
CA SER A 36 9.41 -31.10 -5.10
C SER A 36 8.21 -31.59 -5.90
N LEU A 37 7.18 -32.06 -5.20
CA LEU A 37 5.88 -32.43 -5.73
C LEU A 37 5.28 -31.17 -6.39
N LEU A 38 4.78 -31.26 -7.63
CA LEU A 38 4.04 -30.26 -8.44
C LEU A 38 4.80 -29.64 -9.65
N ALA A 39 5.12 -30.43 -10.66
CA ALA A 39 5.37 -29.91 -12.00
C ALA A 39 4.64 -30.78 -13.03
N GLY A 40 3.32 -30.63 -13.08
CA GLY A 40 2.56 -31.05 -14.26
C GLY A 40 2.82 -30.10 -15.43
N PRO A 41 2.48 -30.49 -16.67
CA PRO A 41 2.65 -29.61 -17.83
C PRO A 41 1.84 -28.33 -17.65
N VAL A 42 2.48 -27.16 -17.79
CA VAL A 42 1.84 -25.85 -17.67
C VAL A 42 1.57 -25.30 -19.07
N LEU A 43 0.33 -24.89 -19.32
CA LEU A 43 -0.07 -24.26 -20.58
C LEU A 43 0.23 -22.75 -20.56
N VAL A 44 1.08 -22.31 -21.49
CA VAL A 44 1.68 -20.98 -21.50
C VAL A 44 1.62 -20.36 -22.91
N ASP A 45 1.48 -19.05 -23.02
CA ASP A 45 1.54 -18.34 -24.31
C ASP A 45 2.94 -18.39 -24.94
N ASP A 46 3.02 -18.28 -26.27
CA ASP A 46 4.30 -18.29 -26.99
C ASP A 46 5.23 -17.14 -26.54
N THR A 47 4.67 -15.99 -26.16
CA THR A 47 5.41 -14.82 -25.63
C THR A 47 6.03 -15.10 -24.27
N VAL A 48 5.28 -15.74 -23.38
CA VAL A 48 5.76 -16.10 -22.04
C VAL A 48 6.83 -17.18 -22.15
N LEU A 49 6.64 -18.21 -23.00
CA LEU A 49 7.67 -19.21 -23.23
C LEU A 49 8.98 -18.58 -23.76
N ALA A 50 8.88 -17.61 -24.68
CA ALA A 50 10.04 -16.87 -25.18
C ALA A 50 10.72 -16.05 -24.06
N CYS A 51 9.95 -15.43 -23.15
CA CYS A 51 10.50 -14.73 -21.99
C CYS A 51 11.28 -15.68 -21.06
N PHE A 52 10.73 -16.87 -20.79
CA PHE A 52 11.38 -17.87 -19.94
C PHE A 52 12.67 -18.42 -20.56
N ASN A 53 12.68 -18.70 -21.86
CA ASN A 53 13.90 -19.12 -22.56
C ASN A 53 14.96 -18.02 -22.55
N GLN A 54 14.58 -16.78 -22.80
CA GLN A 54 15.51 -15.67 -22.75
C GLN A 54 16.01 -15.39 -21.32
N ALA A 55 15.18 -15.60 -20.30
CA ALA A 55 15.58 -15.50 -18.90
C ALA A 55 16.63 -16.56 -18.54
N TYR A 56 16.43 -17.80 -19.00
CA TYR A 56 17.39 -18.89 -18.87
C TYR A 56 18.73 -18.53 -19.54
N ASP A 57 18.69 -18.01 -20.77
CA ASP A 57 19.90 -17.60 -21.51
C ASP A 57 20.66 -16.48 -20.79
N ILE A 58 19.94 -15.50 -20.22
CA ILE A 58 20.54 -14.41 -19.44
C ILE A 58 21.18 -14.98 -18.17
N ALA A 59 20.49 -15.86 -17.43
CA ALA A 59 21.04 -16.49 -16.24
C ALA A 59 22.30 -17.33 -16.55
N ALA A 60 22.27 -18.10 -17.64
CA ALA A 60 23.41 -18.88 -18.11
C ALA A 60 24.59 -17.98 -18.52
N ALA A 61 24.32 -16.87 -19.22
CA ALA A 61 25.34 -15.90 -19.64
C ALA A 61 26.03 -15.23 -18.43
N HIS A 62 25.25 -14.91 -17.38
CA HIS A 62 25.75 -14.33 -16.14
C HIS A 62 26.27 -15.38 -15.14
N ARG A 63 26.23 -16.67 -15.48
CA ARG A 63 26.64 -17.80 -14.63
C ARG A 63 25.92 -17.82 -13.27
N ALA A 64 24.66 -17.43 -13.26
CA ALA A 64 23.79 -17.57 -12.11
C ALA A 64 23.53 -19.07 -11.86
N GLY A 65 23.48 -19.47 -10.58
CA GLY A 65 23.08 -20.83 -10.21
C GLY A 65 21.59 -21.09 -10.43
N GLU A 66 20.80 -20.02 -10.44
CA GLU A 66 19.35 -20.07 -10.57
C GLU A 66 18.77 -19.01 -11.52
N VAL A 67 17.70 -19.38 -12.23
CA VAL A 67 16.83 -18.46 -12.96
C VAL A 67 15.87 -17.82 -11.97
N ARG A 68 16.16 -16.58 -11.61
CA ARG A 68 15.34 -15.75 -10.71
C ARG A 68 14.35 -14.85 -11.43
N VAL A 69 13.43 -14.25 -10.67
CA VAL A 69 12.43 -13.29 -11.18
C VAL A 69 13.08 -12.08 -11.85
N GLU A 70 14.25 -11.60 -11.41
CA GLU A 70 14.92 -10.46 -12.08
C GLU A 70 15.39 -10.80 -13.50
N HIS A 71 15.80 -12.06 -13.73
CA HIS A 71 16.14 -12.54 -15.07
C HIS A 71 14.92 -12.58 -15.97
N LEU A 72 13.76 -13.00 -15.43
CA LEU A 72 12.48 -12.97 -16.13
C LEU A 72 12.06 -11.54 -16.47
N LEU A 73 12.13 -10.60 -15.51
CA LEU A 73 11.80 -9.20 -15.75
C LEU A 73 12.71 -8.56 -16.79
N ASN A 74 14.01 -8.81 -16.72
CA ASN A 74 14.95 -8.34 -17.73
C ASN A 74 14.63 -8.91 -19.13
N ALA A 75 14.30 -10.20 -19.23
CA ALA A 75 13.83 -10.82 -20.48
C ALA A 75 12.55 -10.16 -21.01
N MET A 76 11.57 -9.91 -20.14
CA MET A 76 10.31 -9.24 -20.51
C MET A 76 10.53 -7.83 -21.07
N THR A 77 11.58 -7.11 -20.64
CA THR A 77 11.93 -5.81 -21.23
C THR A 77 12.63 -5.88 -22.59
N ARG A 78 13.03 -7.07 -23.05
CA ARG A 78 13.79 -7.26 -24.30
C ARG A 78 12.95 -7.77 -25.46
N LEU A 79 11.81 -8.41 -25.18
CA LEU A 79 10.87 -8.87 -26.19
C LEU A 79 9.78 -7.81 -26.39
N ASP A 80 9.54 -7.40 -27.64
CA ASP A 80 8.64 -6.28 -27.96
C ASP A 80 7.21 -6.50 -27.44
N ALA A 81 6.69 -7.74 -27.55
CA ALA A 81 5.34 -8.09 -27.12
C ALA A 81 5.14 -7.96 -25.60
N SER A 82 6.12 -8.40 -24.80
CA SER A 82 6.07 -8.26 -23.34
C SER A 82 6.41 -6.85 -22.88
N ALA A 83 7.26 -6.13 -23.61
CA ALA A 83 7.56 -4.72 -23.34
C ALA A 83 6.31 -3.85 -23.51
N ALA A 84 5.51 -4.09 -24.57
CA ALA A 84 4.23 -3.40 -24.76
C ALA A 84 3.23 -3.68 -23.63
N ALA A 85 3.19 -4.92 -23.10
CA ALA A 85 2.38 -5.27 -21.94
C ALA A 85 2.85 -4.51 -20.68
N LEU A 86 4.16 -4.45 -20.42
CA LEU A 86 4.72 -3.67 -19.32
C LEU A 86 4.35 -2.17 -19.41
N GLU A 87 4.42 -1.58 -20.60
CA GLU A 87 4.03 -0.18 -20.82
C GLU A 87 2.53 0.05 -20.59
N THR A 88 1.68 -0.93 -20.94
CA THR A 88 0.23 -0.88 -20.70
C THR A 88 -0.08 -0.83 -19.20
N HIS A 89 0.72 -1.52 -18.37
CA HIS A 89 0.65 -1.45 -16.91
C HIS A 89 1.36 -0.21 -16.32
N GLY A 90 1.74 0.75 -17.16
CA GLY A 90 2.37 2.01 -16.75
C GLY A 90 3.83 1.88 -16.33
N ILE A 91 4.51 0.78 -16.64
CA ILE A 91 5.89 0.54 -16.20
C ILE A 91 6.88 1.20 -17.17
N ARG A 92 7.85 1.95 -16.63
CA ARG A 92 8.94 2.54 -17.41
C ARG A 92 9.96 1.48 -17.84
N VAL A 93 9.75 0.85 -19.00
CA VAL A 93 10.55 -0.28 -19.51
C VAL A 93 12.05 -0.01 -19.57
N VAL A 94 12.48 1.16 -20.05
CA VAL A 94 13.91 1.52 -20.15
C VAL A 94 14.58 1.60 -18.78
N ALA A 95 13.87 2.13 -17.79
CA ALA A 95 14.39 2.27 -16.44
C ALA A 95 14.45 0.90 -15.72
N LEU A 96 13.39 0.09 -15.86
CA LEU A 96 13.34 -1.27 -15.35
C LEU A 96 14.46 -2.15 -15.93
N LYS A 97 14.69 -2.06 -17.25
CA LYS A 97 15.77 -2.78 -17.93
C LYS A 97 17.15 -2.42 -17.37
N ARG A 98 17.40 -1.14 -17.11
CA ARG A 98 18.68 -0.68 -16.55
C ARG A 98 18.89 -1.18 -15.12
N GLU A 99 17.86 -1.13 -14.27
CA GLU A 99 17.96 -1.57 -12.87
C GLU A 99 18.08 -3.09 -12.77
N THR A 100 17.26 -3.85 -13.49
CA THR A 100 17.36 -5.32 -13.52
C THR A 100 18.70 -5.80 -14.08
N ALA A 101 19.23 -5.17 -15.14
CA ALA A 101 20.57 -5.48 -15.63
C ALA A 101 21.68 -5.15 -14.61
N ALA A 102 21.54 -4.05 -13.86
CA ALA A 102 22.49 -3.70 -12.81
C ALA A 102 22.48 -4.70 -11.65
N ILE A 103 21.30 -5.19 -11.26
CA ILE A 103 21.15 -6.21 -10.21
C ILE A 103 21.75 -7.54 -10.66
N ILE A 104 21.45 -7.98 -11.89
CA ILE A 104 22.02 -9.22 -12.45
C ILE A 104 23.55 -9.12 -12.57
N ALA A 105 24.09 -7.97 -12.97
CA ALA A 105 25.53 -7.75 -13.07
C ALA A 105 26.24 -7.61 -11.72
N GLY A 106 25.53 -7.15 -10.69
CA GLY A 106 26.04 -7.00 -9.32
C GLY A 106 26.08 -8.31 -8.52
N ASP A 107 25.50 -9.38 -9.05
CA ASP A 107 25.41 -10.66 -8.36
C ASP A 107 26.69 -11.49 -8.52
N ILE A 108 27.05 -12.23 -7.46
CA ILE A 108 28.29 -13.02 -7.42
C ILE A 108 28.06 -14.33 -8.19
N PRO A 109 28.90 -14.70 -9.17
CA PRO A 109 28.76 -15.96 -9.89
C PRO A 109 28.77 -17.16 -8.94
N ALA A 110 27.75 -18.03 -9.02
CA ALA A 110 27.58 -19.16 -8.10
C ALA A 110 28.65 -20.26 -8.28
N MET A 111 29.35 -20.29 -9.41
CA MET A 111 30.36 -21.30 -9.73
C MET A 111 31.67 -20.66 -10.22
N PRO A 112 32.78 -20.78 -9.47
CA PRO A 112 34.11 -20.45 -9.98
C PRO A 112 34.58 -21.57 -10.92
N GLY A 113 34.28 -21.46 -12.21
CA GLY A 113 34.73 -22.43 -13.23
C GLY A 113 34.30 -22.06 -14.65
N SER A 114 35.02 -22.52 -15.68
CA SER A 114 34.77 -22.22 -17.10
C SER A 114 33.85 -23.23 -17.81
N GLY A 115 33.05 -24.00 -17.06
CA GLY A 115 32.14 -25.00 -17.61
C GLY A 115 30.78 -24.42 -18.03
N PRO A 116 30.00 -25.16 -18.84
CA PRO A 116 28.61 -24.80 -19.13
C PRO A 116 27.78 -24.82 -17.84
N VAL A 117 26.99 -23.76 -17.61
CA VAL A 117 26.13 -23.63 -16.43
C VAL A 117 24.69 -23.93 -16.85
N SER A 118 24.05 -24.89 -16.16
CA SER A 118 22.64 -25.20 -16.30
C SER A 118 21.88 -24.61 -15.10
N PRO A 119 21.41 -23.34 -15.16
CA PRO A 119 20.70 -22.73 -14.05
C PRO A 119 19.37 -23.45 -13.80
N ARG A 120 18.98 -23.57 -12.52
CA ARG A 120 17.66 -24.11 -12.12
C ARG A 120 16.69 -22.98 -11.81
N ARG A 121 15.38 -23.14 -11.91
CA ARG A 121 14.43 -22.14 -11.41
C ARG A 121 14.65 -21.88 -9.93
N SER A 122 14.52 -20.61 -9.57
CA SER A 122 14.35 -20.21 -8.18
C SER A 122 12.94 -20.58 -7.68
N GLU A 123 12.78 -20.79 -6.37
CA GLU A 123 11.48 -21.12 -5.76
C GLU A 123 10.48 -19.97 -5.96
N ASP A 124 10.93 -18.72 -5.84
CA ASP A 124 10.12 -17.52 -6.12
C ASP A 124 9.53 -17.54 -7.54
N LEU A 125 10.35 -17.92 -8.54
CA LEU A 125 9.91 -18.02 -9.93
C LEU A 125 8.89 -19.15 -10.12
N ALA A 126 9.08 -20.27 -9.40
CA ALA A 126 8.15 -21.39 -9.39
C ALA A 126 6.79 -21.00 -8.80
N GLU A 127 6.79 -20.24 -7.71
CA GLU A 127 5.58 -19.75 -7.04
C GLU A 127 4.83 -18.75 -7.92
N VAL A 128 5.52 -17.78 -8.53
CA VAL A 128 4.90 -16.83 -9.47
C VAL A 128 4.19 -17.57 -10.61
N LEU A 129 4.85 -18.57 -11.21
CA LEU A 129 4.24 -19.37 -12.28
C LEU A 129 3.04 -20.18 -11.78
N LYS A 130 3.10 -20.74 -10.57
CA LYS A 130 1.99 -21.50 -9.95
C LYS A 130 0.76 -20.62 -9.74
N PHE A 131 0.94 -19.42 -9.19
CA PHE A 131 -0.17 -18.48 -9.01
C PHE A 131 -0.72 -17.99 -10.35
N ALA A 132 0.15 -17.70 -11.33
CA ALA A 132 -0.29 -17.29 -12.66
C ALA A 132 -1.09 -18.40 -13.37
N THR A 133 -0.67 -19.65 -13.20
CA THR A 133 -1.41 -20.83 -13.68
C THR A 133 -2.78 -20.94 -13.03
N ALA A 134 -2.90 -20.66 -11.73
CA ALA A 134 -4.18 -20.64 -11.04
C ALA A 134 -5.12 -19.54 -11.55
N LEU A 135 -4.59 -18.36 -11.90
CA LEU A 135 -5.36 -17.27 -12.51
C LEU A 135 -5.83 -17.64 -13.93
N ALA A 136 -4.92 -18.18 -14.75
CA ALA A 136 -5.23 -18.62 -16.11
C ALA A 136 -6.25 -19.76 -16.13
N ALA A 137 -6.15 -20.72 -15.20
CA ALA A 137 -7.09 -21.82 -15.04
C ALA A 137 -8.53 -21.35 -14.75
N ARG A 138 -8.71 -20.26 -14.00
CA ARG A 138 -10.04 -19.66 -13.75
C ARG A 138 -10.70 -19.14 -15.02
N ARG A 139 -9.90 -18.68 -15.99
CA ARG A 139 -10.38 -18.17 -17.28
C ARG A 139 -10.37 -19.24 -18.38
N ASN A 140 -9.86 -20.44 -18.08
CA ASN A 140 -9.64 -21.52 -19.03
C ASN A 140 -8.78 -21.09 -20.24
N THR A 141 -7.76 -20.26 -19.99
CA THR A 141 -6.80 -19.76 -20.99
C THR A 141 -5.39 -20.23 -20.66
N ALA A 142 -4.46 -20.07 -21.61
CA ALA A 142 -3.03 -20.20 -21.32
C ALA A 142 -2.55 -19.03 -20.43
N VAL A 143 -1.42 -19.24 -19.74
CA VAL A 143 -0.77 -18.21 -18.93
C VAL A 143 -0.20 -17.13 -19.83
N SER A 144 -0.65 -15.90 -19.64
CA SER A 144 -0.18 -14.72 -20.38
C SER A 144 0.81 -13.88 -19.56
N VAL A 145 1.43 -12.90 -20.22
CA VAL A 145 2.32 -11.93 -19.57
C VAL A 145 1.56 -11.12 -18.50
N ASP A 146 0.29 -10.78 -18.76
CA ASP A 146 -0.55 -10.05 -17.82
C ASP A 146 -0.80 -10.82 -16.52
N ASP A 147 -0.91 -12.16 -16.58
CA ASP A 147 -1.09 -12.98 -15.39
C ASP A 147 0.15 -12.94 -14.50
N LEU A 148 1.33 -12.98 -15.10
CA LEU A 148 2.59 -12.87 -14.38
C LEU A 148 2.71 -11.49 -13.71
N LEU A 149 2.34 -10.42 -14.42
CA LEU A 149 2.35 -9.06 -13.86
C LEU A 149 1.32 -8.90 -12.73
N GLN A 150 0.12 -9.44 -12.91
CA GLN A 150 -0.93 -9.43 -11.88
C GLN A 150 -0.44 -10.10 -10.60
N VAL A 151 0.16 -11.30 -10.69
CA VAL A 151 0.71 -12.01 -9.53
C VAL A 151 1.81 -11.19 -8.86
N LEU A 152 2.72 -10.60 -9.63
CA LEU A 152 3.81 -9.78 -9.10
C LEU A 152 3.31 -8.50 -8.43
N PHE A 153 2.17 -7.94 -8.85
CA PHE A 153 1.55 -6.77 -8.22
C PHE A 153 0.70 -7.10 -6.99
N ASP A 154 0.08 -8.28 -6.95
CA ASP A 154 -0.79 -8.71 -5.86
C ASP A 154 0.05 -9.18 -4.64
N HIS A 155 1.18 -9.83 -4.87
CA HIS A 155 2.05 -10.37 -3.81
C HIS A 155 3.21 -9.40 -3.48
N ARG A 156 2.83 -8.17 -3.08
CA ARG A 156 3.79 -7.10 -2.75
C ARG A 156 4.64 -7.51 -1.53
N GLY A 157 5.96 -7.56 -1.71
CA GLY A 157 6.91 -7.87 -0.65
C GLY A 157 7.20 -9.35 -0.40
N GLU A 158 6.51 -10.29 -1.07
CA GLU A 158 6.85 -11.73 -1.00
C GLU A 158 8.03 -12.06 -1.91
N PHE A 159 8.09 -11.43 -3.08
CA PHE A 159 9.18 -11.58 -4.05
C PHE A 159 10.06 -10.32 -4.03
N GLY A 160 11.38 -10.45 -3.91
CA GLY A 160 12.29 -9.30 -3.91
C GLY A 160 12.17 -8.41 -5.17
N ALA A 161 11.71 -8.98 -6.28
CA ALA A 161 11.50 -8.30 -7.54
C ALA A 161 10.17 -7.53 -7.67
N SER A 162 9.17 -7.76 -6.80
CA SER A 162 7.88 -7.05 -6.87
C SER A 162 8.01 -5.57 -6.46
N GLU A 163 8.85 -5.28 -5.46
CA GLU A 163 9.21 -3.91 -5.06
C GLU A 163 9.93 -3.14 -6.16
N LEU A 164 10.76 -3.82 -6.96
CA LEU A 164 11.44 -3.22 -8.11
C LEU A 164 10.44 -2.78 -9.19
N LEU A 165 9.46 -3.64 -9.50
CA LEU A 165 8.41 -3.29 -10.46
C LEU A 165 7.58 -2.09 -10.00
N LEU A 166 7.17 -2.05 -8.73
CA LEU A 166 6.36 -0.97 -8.18
C LEU A 166 7.03 0.40 -8.20
N ARG A 167 8.36 0.44 -8.04
CA ARG A 167 9.16 1.67 -8.17
C ARG A 167 9.09 2.29 -9.57
N PHE A 168 8.82 1.46 -10.58
CA PHE A 168 8.82 1.87 -11.99
C PHE A 168 7.44 2.00 -12.61
N VAL A 169 6.38 1.65 -11.90
CA VAL A 169 5.02 2.07 -12.24
C VAL A 169 5.00 3.60 -12.23
N ALA A 170 4.63 4.20 -13.35
CA ALA A 170 4.51 5.63 -13.52
C ALA A 170 3.47 6.14 -12.51
N ARG A 171 3.94 6.67 -11.37
CA ARG A 171 3.14 7.61 -10.60
C ARG A 171 2.86 8.77 -11.54
N ALA A 172 1.58 9.05 -11.78
CA ALA A 172 1.16 10.29 -12.38
C ALA A 172 1.87 11.42 -11.62
N GLU A 173 2.86 12.02 -12.26
CA GLU A 173 3.46 13.26 -11.81
C GLU A 173 2.29 14.26 -11.72
N PRO A 174 2.04 14.90 -10.57
CA PRO A 174 0.98 15.89 -10.51
C PRO A 174 1.36 16.97 -11.53
N LEU A 175 0.50 17.14 -12.54
CA LEU A 175 0.62 18.19 -13.52
C LEU A 175 0.95 19.51 -12.79
N PRO A 176 2.04 20.21 -13.14
CA PRO A 176 2.31 21.49 -12.55
C PRO A 176 1.12 22.42 -12.84
N PRO A 177 0.66 23.22 -11.86
CA PRO A 177 -0.47 24.11 -12.07
C PRO A 177 -0.16 25.06 -13.24
N LEU A 178 -1.12 25.18 -14.16
CA LEU A 178 -1.10 26.08 -15.30
C LEU A 178 -1.06 27.54 -14.82
N THR A 179 0.11 28.07 -14.47
CA THR A 179 0.32 29.51 -14.29
C THR A 179 1.76 29.94 -14.61
N ARG A 180 1.95 30.32 -15.87
CA ARG A 180 2.67 31.49 -16.40
C ARG A 180 3.68 31.18 -17.51
N PRO A 181 3.72 32.01 -18.57
CA PRO A 181 4.65 31.86 -19.68
C PRO A 181 6.05 32.33 -19.29
N GLU A 182 7.05 31.49 -19.55
CA GLU A 182 8.48 31.82 -19.62
C GLU A 182 8.79 32.64 -20.91
N PRO A 183 9.94 33.32 -21.02
CA PRO A 183 10.02 34.76 -21.26
C PRO A 183 10.42 35.09 -22.69
N ARG A 184 10.01 36.27 -23.15
CA ARG A 184 10.60 36.91 -24.34
C ARG A 184 11.43 38.10 -23.90
N TYR A 185 12.71 38.05 -24.28
CA TYR A 185 13.72 39.10 -24.33
C TYR A 185 13.23 40.55 -24.10
N ALA A 186 13.79 41.21 -23.08
CA ALA A 186 14.07 42.64 -23.10
C ALA A 186 15.22 42.99 -22.13
N ALA A 187 16.11 43.85 -22.60
CA ALA A 187 17.34 44.33 -21.95
C ALA A 187 17.07 45.37 -20.82
N PRO A 188 18.09 45.83 -20.06
CA PRO A 188 17.99 46.17 -18.64
C PRO A 188 17.61 47.63 -18.35
N PRO A 189 17.33 47.96 -17.07
CA PRO A 189 18.09 49.08 -16.48
C PRO A 189 18.49 48.93 -14.99
N ARG A 190 19.76 49.29 -14.76
CA ARG A 190 20.30 50.25 -13.76
C ARG A 190 20.08 50.02 -12.26
N TYR A 191 21.22 49.79 -11.60
CA TYR A 191 21.68 50.23 -10.28
C TYR A 191 20.67 50.89 -9.33
N ALA A 192 20.53 50.31 -8.13
CA ALA A 192 20.56 51.06 -6.88
C ALA A 192 21.29 50.23 -5.82
N VAL A 193 22.43 50.75 -5.36
CA VAL A 193 23.13 50.32 -4.15
C VAL A 193 22.45 51.03 -2.99
N ASP A 194 22.16 50.33 -1.90
CA ASP A 194 22.22 50.97 -0.59
C ASP A 194 22.64 50.00 0.53
N TYR A 195 23.49 50.50 1.40
CA TYR A 195 24.17 49.81 2.51
C TYR A 195 23.30 49.79 3.78
N GLY A 196 23.48 48.80 4.66
CA GLY A 196 23.19 48.98 6.10
C GLY A 196 22.55 47.81 6.86
N ARG A 197 23.40 47.06 7.59
CA ARG A 197 23.09 46.24 8.79
C ARG A 197 22.59 47.14 9.97
N PRO A 198 22.21 46.66 11.19
CA PRO A 198 21.84 45.31 11.70
C PRO A 198 20.71 45.26 12.82
N LEU A 199 20.34 44.03 13.23
CA LEU A 199 19.81 43.53 14.54
C LEU A 199 18.36 43.81 15.04
N TYR A 200 17.67 42.67 15.25
CA TYR A 200 16.65 42.26 16.25
C TYR A 200 15.23 42.87 16.33
N ARG A 201 14.28 41.91 16.37
CA ARG A 201 13.03 41.87 17.16
C ARG A 201 11.82 42.61 16.58
N ASN A 202 10.87 41.87 15.98
CA ASN A 202 9.50 41.88 16.50
C ASN A 202 8.60 40.74 15.98
N ASP A 203 7.60 40.51 16.81
CA ASP A 203 6.54 39.51 16.79
C ASP A 203 5.61 39.49 15.56
N TYR A 204 5.00 38.32 15.39
CA TYR A 204 3.74 37.98 14.71
C TYR A 204 2.88 39.15 14.20
N LEU A 205 2.72 39.20 12.88
CA LEU A 205 1.47 39.65 12.24
C LEU A 205 1.11 38.65 11.14
N GLY A 206 0.23 37.71 11.47
CA GLY A 206 -0.50 36.93 10.47
C GLY A 206 -1.31 37.90 9.62
N THR A 207 -1.30 37.68 8.30
CA THR A 207 -2.00 38.57 7.37
C THR A 207 -3.52 38.48 7.61
N GLN A 208 -4.30 39.55 7.38
CA GLN A 208 -5.76 39.50 7.54
C GLN A 208 -6.42 38.37 6.71
N THR A 209 -5.75 37.93 5.65
CA THR A 209 -6.14 36.78 4.82
C THR A 209 -5.98 35.45 5.55
N ASP A 210 -4.98 35.28 6.40
CA ASP A 210 -4.78 34.05 7.18
C ASP A 210 -5.86 33.91 8.27
N ALA A 211 -6.28 35.01 8.90
CA ALA A 211 -7.35 34.99 9.89
C ALA A 211 -8.73 34.65 9.28
N LEU A 212 -9.00 35.11 8.06
CA LEU A 212 -10.23 34.78 7.32
C LEU A 212 -10.24 33.35 6.77
N GLN A 213 -9.07 32.82 6.40
CA GLN A 213 -8.94 31.43 5.99
C GLN A 213 -9.07 30.48 7.18
N ASN A 214 -8.43 30.80 8.30
CA ASN A 214 -8.52 29.99 9.52
C ASN A 214 -9.96 29.96 10.08
N SER A 215 -10.70 31.08 10.06
CA SER A 215 -12.10 31.09 10.50
C SER A 215 -13.03 30.28 9.59
N ARG A 216 -12.79 30.29 8.27
CA ARG A 216 -13.53 29.44 7.33
C ARG A 216 -13.24 27.96 7.53
N ILE A 217 -11.97 27.60 7.71
CA ILE A 217 -11.55 26.21 7.97
C ILE A 217 -12.20 25.71 9.27
N GLU A 218 -12.22 26.54 10.32
CA GLU A 218 -12.84 26.18 11.60
C GLU A 218 -14.36 26.05 11.49
N SER A 219 -15.03 26.90 10.70
CA SER A 219 -16.48 26.75 10.45
C SER A 219 -16.84 25.48 9.65
N LEU A 220 -16.00 25.09 8.69
CA LEU A 220 -16.16 23.86 7.93
C LEU A 220 -15.93 22.63 8.81
N GLU A 221 -14.93 22.67 9.69
CA GLU A 221 -14.68 21.59 10.64
C GLU A 221 -15.86 21.40 11.60
N GLN A 222 -16.44 22.50 12.10
CA GLN A 222 -17.65 22.44 12.93
C GLN A 222 -18.86 21.88 12.18
N ALA A 223 -19.06 22.27 10.92
CA ALA A 223 -20.16 21.73 10.09
C ALA A 223 -20.00 20.23 9.82
N VAL A 224 -18.78 19.76 9.54
CA VAL A 224 -18.50 18.33 9.32
C VAL A 224 -18.71 17.52 10.60
N ARG A 225 -18.30 18.04 11.77
CA ARG A 225 -18.56 17.38 13.06
C ARG A 225 -20.06 17.30 13.37
N ALA A 226 -20.82 18.37 13.10
CA ALA A 226 -22.27 18.39 13.28
C ALA A 226 -22.98 17.38 12.38
N LEU A 227 -22.62 17.32 11.08
CA LEU A 227 -23.15 16.32 10.14
C LEU A 227 -22.79 14.88 10.56
N GLY A 228 -21.58 14.67 11.09
CA GLY A 228 -21.17 13.37 11.61
C GLY A 228 -21.99 12.92 12.82
N GLN A 229 -22.34 13.85 13.71
CA GLN A 229 -23.22 13.60 14.85
C GLN A 229 -24.66 13.32 14.41
N ASP A 230 -25.18 14.04 13.42
CA ASP A 230 -26.54 13.86 12.93
C ASP A 230 -26.71 12.49 12.26
N LEU A 231 -25.75 12.09 11.41
CA LEU A 231 -25.75 10.75 10.79
C LEU A 231 -25.65 9.63 11.83
N SER A 232 -24.89 9.85 12.91
CA SER A 232 -24.80 8.89 14.01
C SER A 232 -26.14 8.74 14.74
N ASN A 233 -26.84 9.86 14.99
CA ASN A 233 -28.15 9.85 15.63
C ASN A 233 -29.21 9.17 14.76
N GLU A 234 -29.22 9.43 13.45
CA GLU A 234 -30.12 8.76 12.50
C GLU A 234 -29.87 7.25 12.47
N ARG A 235 -28.61 6.81 12.45
CA ARG A 235 -28.27 5.38 12.54
C ARG A 235 -28.76 4.74 13.82
N HIS A 236 -28.73 5.45 14.95
CA HIS A 236 -29.25 4.95 16.22
C HIS A 236 -30.78 4.86 16.22
N ALA A 237 -31.47 5.85 15.66
CA ALA A 237 -32.93 5.83 15.52
C ALA A 237 -33.39 4.67 14.62
N ILE A 238 -32.74 4.48 13.46
CA ILE A 238 -33.01 3.37 12.55
C ILE A 238 -32.73 2.03 13.23
N ALA A 239 -31.61 1.89 13.96
CA ALA A 239 -31.29 0.67 14.68
C ALA A 239 -32.31 0.36 15.80
N SER A 240 -32.89 1.38 16.43
CA SER A 240 -33.97 1.18 17.41
C SER A 240 -35.23 0.66 16.72
N LEU A 241 -35.65 1.30 15.62
CA LEU A 241 -36.84 0.87 14.87
C LEU A 241 -36.72 -0.55 14.32
N VAL A 242 -35.56 -0.93 13.82
CA VAL A 242 -35.29 -2.31 13.36
C VAL A 242 -35.38 -3.30 14.52
N ARG A 243 -34.88 -2.93 15.71
CA ARG A 243 -34.96 -3.77 16.90
C ARG A 243 -36.40 -3.93 17.40
N ASP A 244 -37.20 -2.88 17.31
CA ASP A 244 -38.61 -2.92 17.71
C ASP A 244 -39.44 -3.72 16.70
N PHE A 245 -39.17 -3.60 15.40
CA PHE A 245 -39.77 -4.44 14.38
C PHE A 245 -39.40 -5.93 14.54
N ALA A 246 -38.15 -6.23 14.88
CA ALA A 246 -37.71 -7.60 15.18
C ALA A 246 -38.41 -8.17 16.43
N ARG A 247 -38.72 -7.33 17.42
CA ARG A 247 -39.49 -7.78 18.61
C ARG A 247 -40.96 -8.03 18.29
N ASP A 248 -41.60 -7.15 17.52
CA ASP A 248 -43.01 -7.29 17.15
C ASP A 248 -43.23 -8.51 16.24
N THR A 249 -42.31 -8.77 15.31
CA THR A 249 -42.38 -9.96 14.44
C THR A 249 -42.25 -11.27 15.23
N VAL A 250 -41.37 -11.32 16.22
CA VAL A 250 -41.24 -12.49 17.13
C VAL A 250 -42.50 -12.65 17.99
N ALA A 251 -43.08 -11.55 18.48
CA ALA A 251 -44.33 -11.60 19.24
C ALA A 251 -45.49 -12.13 18.40
N HIS A 252 -45.59 -11.72 17.13
CA HIS A 252 -46.62 -12.22 16.21
C HIS A 252 -46.41 -13.70 15.82
N GLN A 253 -45.17 -14.15 15.67
CA GLN A 253 -44.88 -15.57 15.40
C GLN A 253 -45.23 -16.48 16.59
N ASP A 254 -44.97 -16.05 17.83
CA ASP A 254 -45.33 -16.83 19.03
C ASP A 254 -46.86 -16.92 19.22
N ASP A 255 -47.59 -15.83 18.93
CA ASP A 255 -49.05 -15.81 19.01
C ASP A 255 -49.73 -16.63 17.90
N GLN A 256 -49.18 -16.57 16.67
CA GLN A 256 -49.59 -17.47 15.57
C GLN A 256 -49.29 -18.94 15.89
N GLY A 257 -48.15 -19.24 16.52
CA GLY A 257 -47.79 -20.60 16.92
C GLY A 257 -48.73 -21.17 17.99
N ARG A 258 -49.08 -20.37 19.01
CA ARG A 258 -50.04 -20.78 20.05
C ARG A 258 -51.44 -21.01 19.50
N THR A 259 -51.91 -20.13 18.64
CA THR A 259 -53.25 -20.27 18.04
C THR A 259 -53.34 -21.42 17.05
N HIS A 260 -52.28 -21.67 16.26
CA HIS A 260 -52.19 -22.87 15.42
C HIS A 260 -52.16 -24.16 16.24
N ALA A 261 -51.43 -24.20 17.36
CA ALA A 261 -51.38 -25.37 18.24
C ALA A 261 -52.76 -25.69 18.84
N LEU A 262 -53.53 -24.68 19.24
CA LEU A 262 -54.89 -24.86 19.76
C LEU A 262 -55.87 -25.36 18.69
N LEU A 263 -55.69 -24.95 17.42
CA LEU A 263 -56.50 -25.46 16.30
C LEU A 263 -56.15 -26.92 15.98
N ILE A 264 -54.87 -27.28 15.98
CA ILE A 264 -54.42 -28.66 15.72
C ILE A 264 -54.88 -29.61 16.83
N ASP A 265 -54.80 -29.20 18.10
CA ASP A 265 -55.26 -30.00 19.23
C ASP A 265 -56.78 -30.23 19.19
N ARG A 266 -57.55 -29.20 18.82
CA ARG A 266 -59.02 -29.31 18.66
C ARG A 266 -59.42 -30.14 17.44
N ILE A 267 -58.72 -30.03 16.31
CA ILE A 267 -58.93 -30.89 15.13
C ILE A 267 -58.59 -32.35 15.47
N GLY A 268 -57.52 -32.59 16.22
CA GLY A 268 -57.18 -33.93 16.72
C GLY A 268 -58.26 -34.50 17.63
N SER A 269 -58.88 -33.67 18.49
CA SER A 269 -60.00 -34.08 19.35
C SER A 269 -61.29 -34.42 18.56
N LEU A 270 -61.49 -33.79 17.40
CA LEU A 270 -62.59 -34.11 16.48
C LEU A 270 -62.33 -35.42 15.75
N GLU A 271 -61.09 -35.65 15.33
CA GLU A 271 -60.68 -36.90 14.68
C GLU A 271 -60.79 -38.09 15.64
N SER A 272 -60.43 -37.92 16.92
CA SER A 272 -60.59 -38.97 17.93
C SER A 272 -62.06 -39.30 18.21
N ALA A 273 -62.93 -38.29 18.27
CA ALA A 273 -64.37 -38.49 18.44
C ALA A 273 -65.02 -39.17 17.21
N PHE A 274 -64.51 -38.89 16.01
CA PHE A 274 -64.95 -39.54 14.77
C PHE A 274 -64.49 -41.01 14.69
N ARG A 275 -63.29 -41.32 15.20
CA ARG A 275 -62.77 -42.69 15.28
C ARG A 275 -63.45 -43.55 16.35
N GLU A 276 -63.88 -42.96 17.46
CA GLU A 276 -64.67 -43.66 18.49
C GLU A 276 -66.10 -44.02 18.00
N GLY A 277 -66.59 -43.38 16.93
CA GLY A 277 -67.86 -43.69 16.27
C GLY A 277 -67.81 -44.80 15.20
N GLY A 278 -66.92 -45.78 15.34
CA GLY A 278 -66.76 -46.90 14.39
C GLY A 278 -67.87 -47.97 14.44
N PRO A 279 -68.07 -48.75 13.37
CA PRO A 279 -69.34 -49.39 13.03
C PRO A 279 -69.53 -50.75 13.72
N ALA A 280 -70.03 -50.77 14.96
CA ALA A 280 -70.48 -52.00 15.60
C ALA A 280 -71.50 -51.77 16.74
N ALA A 281 -72.64 -51.12 16.47
CA ALA A 281 -73.81 -51.19 17.37
C ALA A 281 -75.11 -50.84 16.62
N PRO A 282 -76.26 -51.45 16.99
CA PRO A 282 -77.52 -51.27 16.27
C PRO A 282 -78.13 -49.90 16.54
N VAL A 283 -78.93 -49.47 15.55
CA VAL A 283 -79.67 -48.20 15.43
C VAL A 283 -80.47 -47.88 16.71
N ALA A 284 -79.90 -47.04 17.57
CA ALA A 284 -80.63 -46.22 18.55
C ALA A 284 -79.78 -45.00 18.90
N ALA A 285 -80.25 -43.82 18.51
CA ALA A 285 -79.72 -42.48 18.83
C ALA A 285 -78.20 -42.30 18.60
N VAL A 286 -77.81 -42.10 17.34
CA VAL A 286 -76.56 -41.38 17.05
C VAL A 286 -76.79 -39.94 17.52
N ASP A 287 -76.08 -39.49 18.56
CA ASP A 287 -76.16 -38.13 19.09
C ASP A 287 -75.56 -37.12 18.10
N THR A 288 -76.30 -36.85 17.02
CA THR A 288 -76.02 -35.78 16.05
C THR A 288 -76.03 -34.40 16.71
N SER A 289 -76.67 -34.27 17.86
CA SER A 289 -76.66 -33.09 18.73
C SER A 289 -75.24 -32.65 19.15
N GLY A 290 -74.37 -33.61 19.50
CA GLY A 290 -73.00 -33.30 19.93
C GLY A 290 -72.08 -32.85 18.79
N LEU A 291 -72.32 -33.36 17.57
CA LEU A 291 -71.62 -32.92 16.36
C LEU A 291 -72.07 -31.53 15.91
N VAL A 292 -73.39 -31.26 15.98
CA VAL A 292 -73.96 -29.94 15.66
C VAL A 292 -73.51 -28.88 16.65
N ALA A 293 -73.46 -29.18 17.96
CA ALA A 293 -72.92 -28.26 18.97
C ALA A 293 -71.42 -27.96 18.74
N LYS A 294 -70.62 -28.98 18.42
CA LYS A 294 -69.18 -28.81 18.12
C LYS A 294 -68.93 -28.07 16.80
N LEU A 295 -69.78 -28.26 15.78
CA LEU A 295 -69.78 -27.46 14.55
C LEU A 295 -70.12 -25.99 14.85
N GLY A 296 -71.09 -25.74 15.72
CA GLY A 296 -71.40 -24.39 16.20
C GLY A 296 -70.25 -23.74 16.97
N ASP A 297 -69.50 -24.51 17.77
CA ASP A 297 -68.31 -24.00 18.46
C ASP A 297 -67.15 -23.67 17.49
N ILE A 298 -67.02 -24.44 16.41
CA ILE A 298 -66.04 -24.18 15.33
C ILE A 298 -66.46 -22.94 14.53
N GLU A 299 -67.76 -22.80 14.24
CA GLU A 299 -68.32 -21.63 13.57
C GLU A 299 -68.09 -20.36 14.40
N ALA A 300 -68.41 -20.39 15.70
CA ALA A 300 -68.15 -19.28 16.62
C ALA A 300 -66.66 -18.93 16.73
N ALA A 301 -65.77 -19.94 16.68
CA ALA A 301 -64.32 -19.71 16.69
C ALA A 301 -63.79 -19.15 15.37
N LEU A 302 -64.37 -19.55 14.23
CA LEU A 302 -64.05 -18.99 12.91
C LEU A 302 -64.55 -17.54 12.80
N GLU A 303 -65.73 -17.23 13.33
CA GLU A 303 -66.25 -15.87 13.43
C GLU A 303 -65.34 -14.98 14.28
N LEU A 304 -64.90 -15.47 15.46
CA LEU A 304 -63.96 -14.74 16.31
C LEU A 304 -62.63 -14.48 15.59
N ARG A 305 -62.10 -15.48 14.88
CA ARG A 305 -60.86 -15.36 14.09
C ARG A 305 -61.00 -14.38 12.93
N LEU A 306 -62.15 -14.37 12.25
CA LEU A 306 -62.45 -13.41 11.19
C LEU A 306 -62.56 -11.98 11.74
N GLN A 307 -63.11 -11.83 12.94
CA GLN A 307 -63.26 -10.54 13.61
C GLN A 307 -61.93 -10.01 14.16
N GLU A 308 -61.06 -10.88 14.68
CA GLU A 308 -59.68 -10.52 15.06
C GLU A 308 -58.84 -10.17 13.82
N MET A 309 -59.02 -10.93 12.73
CA MET A 309 -58.35 -10.64 11.47
C MET A 309 -58.82 -9.30 10.91
N SER A 310 -60.12 -8.99 10.91
CA SER A 310 -60.62 -7.68 10.45
C SER A 310 -60.12 -6.52 11.32
N GLN A 311 -60.02 -6.72 12.64
CA GLN A 311 -59.41 -5.74 13.53
C GLN A 311 -57.92 -5.54 13.21
N SER A 312 -57.17 -6.61 12.97
CA SER A 312 -55.75 -6.51 12.57
C SER A 312 -55.56 -5.80 11.23
N TRP A 313 -56.47 -6.01 10.26
CA TRP A 313 -56.47 -5.33 8.96
C TRP A 313 -56.78 -3.84 9.09
N SER A 314 -57.71 -3.45 9.96
CA SER A 314 -57.99 -2.03 10.22
C SER A 314 -56.82 -1.29 10.87
N VAL A 315 -56.10 -1.93 11.79
CA VAL A 315 -54.90 -1.35 12.43
C VAL A 315 -53.73 -1.23 11.45
N LEU A 316 -53.57 -2.20 10.55
CA LEU A 316 -52.59 -2.11 9.46
C LEU A 316 -52.92 -0.96 8.49
N SER A 317 -54.20 -0.80 8.14
CA SER A 317 -54.67 0.29 7.28
C SER A 317 -54.39 1.67 7.88
N THR A 318 -54.70 1.87 9.17
CA THR A 318 -54.42 3.15 9.85
C THR A 318 -52.93 3.45 9.98
N ARG A 319 -52.10 2.44 10.28
CA ARG A 319 -50.63 2.60 10.32
C ARG A 319 -50.03 2.94 8.96
N LEU A 320 -50.57 2.39 7.88
CA LEU A 320 -50.17 2.73 6.51
C LEU A 320 -50.54 4.18 6.16
N GLN A 321 -51.72 4.64 6.59
CA GLN A 321 -52.13 6.04 6.43
C GLN A 321 -51.25 7.01 7.24
N GLU A 322 -50.87 6.65 8.47
CA GLU A 322 -49.92 7.45 9.27
C GLU A 322 -48.51 7.47 8.65
N LEU A 323 -48.05 6.36 8.07
CA LEU A 323 -46.79 6.30 7.32
C LEU A 323 -46.83 7.18 6.07
N GLU A 324 -47.94 7.18 5.33
CA GLU A 324 -48.12 8.07 4.18
C GLU A 324 -48.04 9.55 4.60
N GLU A 325 -48.70 9.91 5.68
CA GLU A 325 -48.74 11.29 6.18
C GLU A 325 -47.37 11.75 6.72
N THR A 326 -46.64 10.88 7.42
CA THR A 326 -45.27 11.18 7.90
C THR A 326 -44.26 11.37 6.76
N ILE A 327 -44.42 10.63 5.65
CA ILE A 327 -43.61 10.82 4.44
C ILE A 327 -43.96 12.15 3.74
N ARG A 328 -45.25 12.54 3.72
CA ARG A 328 -45.71 13.83 3.16
C ARG A 328 -45.22 15.04 3.95
N GLN A 329 -45.14 14.94 5.28
CA GLN A 329 -44.78 16.07 6.15
C GLN A 329 -43.27 16.37 6.24
N ARG A 330 -42.38 15.59 5.60
CA ARG A 330 -40.92 15.83 5.59
C ARG A 330 -40.57 17.07 4.75
N PRO A 331 -40.13 18.21 5.35
CA PRO A 331 -39.77 19.39 4.57
C PRO A 331 -38.38 19.23 3.96
N VAL A 332 -38.28 19.42 2.64
CA VAL A 332 -37.03 19.38 1.88
C VAL A 332 -36.45 20.78 1.79
N GLN A 333 -35.29 21.01 2.40
CA GLN A 333 -34.40 22.13 2.05
C GLN A 333 -33.15 21.56 1.40
N THR A 334 -33.15 21.38 0.08
CA THR A 334 -32.00 21.65 -0.81
C THR A 334 -32.37 21.39 -2.27
N GLU A 335 -31.82 22.22 -3.13
CA GLU A 335 -32.16 22.41 -4.54
C GLU A 335 -31.68 21.26 -5.45
N GLY A 336 -32.50 20.93 -6.46
CA GLY A 336 -32.22 19.98 -7.55
C GLY A 336 -32.84 18.60 -7.28
N GLY A 337 -33.93 18.15 -7.89
CA GLY A 337 -34.44 18.40 -9.24
C GLY A 337 -34.57 17.05 -9.96
N THR A 338 -35.79 16.51 -9.99
CA THR A 338 -36.33 15.49 -10.93
C THR A 338 -36.16 13.98 -10.68
N ALA A 339 -35.23 13.49 -9.86
CA ALA A 339 -35.09 12.02 -9.68
C ALA A 339 -36.01 11.39 -8.60
N LEU A 340 -36.52 12.17 -7.65
CA LEU A 340 -37.37 11.68 -6.55
C LEU A 340 -38.88 11.87 -6.78
N GLU A 341 -39.28 12.74 -7.71
CA GLU A 341 -40.70 12.98 -8.01
C GLU A 341 -41.31 11.78 -8.75
N ASP A 342 -40.52 11.09 -9.57
CA ASP A 342 -40.91 9.85 -10.26
C ASP A 342 -41.12 8.68 -9.27
N ILE A 343 -40.36 8.65 -8.17
CA ILE A 343 -40.54 7.64 -7.11
C ILE A 343 -41.79 7.96 -6.26
N ARG A 344 -42.08 9.25 -6.03
CA ARG A 344 -43.30 9.70 -5.32
C ARG A 344 -44.58 9.39 -6.10
N GLN A 345 -44.57 9.47 -7.43
CA GLN A 345 -45.71 9.08 -8.26
C GLN A 345 -45.88 7.56 -8.41
N ALA A 346 -44.81 6.77 -8.19
CA ALA A 346 -44.86 5.32 -8.29
C ALA A 346 -45.47 4.61 -7.06
N VAL A 347 -45.71 5.32 -5.96
CA VAL A 347 -46.26 4.77 -4.70
C VAL A 347 -47.58 5.45 -4.34
N ASP A 348 -48.55 5.44 -5.26
CA ASP A 348 -49.95 5.76 -4.94
C ASP A 348 -50.67 4.47 -4.52
N LEU A 349 -50.91 4.30 -3.21
CA LEU A 349 -51.51 3.09 -2.63
C LEU A 349 -53.05 3.14 -2.57
N LYS A 350 -53.67 4.26 -2.99
CA LYS A 350 -55.13 4.38 -3.14
C LYS A 350 -55.78 3.24 -3.93
N PRO A 351 -55.23 2.78 -5.06
CA PRO A 351 -55.82 1.68 -5.83
C PRO A 351 -55.85 0.35 -5.08
N ILE A 352 -54.97 0.16 -4.10
CA ILE A 352 -54.95 -1.05 -3.27
C ILE A 352 -56.00 -0.94 -2.15
N SER A 353 -56.18 0.26 -1.58
CA SER A 353 -57.26 0.54 -0.62
C SER A 353 -58.65 0.32 -1.25
N ASP A 354 -58.89 0.86 -2.45
CA ASP A 354 -60.18 0.74 -3.14
C ASP A 354 -60.50 -0.72 -3.51
N ARG A 355 -59.48 -1.54 -3.82
CA ARG A 355 -59.66 -2.97 -4.12
C ARG A 355 -59.96 -3.80 -2.88
N LEU A 356 -59.53 -3.35 -1.70
CA LEU A 356 -59.82 -4.05 -0.45
C LEU A 356 -61.28 -3.82 0.00
N ASP A 357 -61.82 -2.61 -0.19
CA ASP A 357 -63.24 -2.31 0.07
C ASP A 357 -64.19 -3.14 -0.81
N ILE A 358 -63.84 -3.35 -2.08
CA ILE A 358 -64.63 -4.18 -3.02
C ILE A 358 -64.63 -5.65 -2.59
N ILE A 359 -63.54 -6.15 -2.01
CA ILE A 359 -63.43 -7.54 -1.55
C ILE A 359 -64.26 -7.74 -0.28
N GLU A 360 -64.31 -6.75 0.61
CA GLU A 360 -65.17 -6.76 1.79
C GLU A 360 -66.65 -6.89 1.40
N GLU A 361 -67.10 -6.14 0.38
CA GLU A 361 -68.48 -6.19 -0.10
C GLU A 361 -68.82 -7.50 -0.83
N ALA A 362 -67.88 -8.07 -1.58
CA ALA A 362 -68.07 -9.36 -2.26
C ALA A 362 -68.13 -10.56 -1.29
N VAL A 363 -67.36 -10.52 -0.20
CA VAL A 363 -67.33 -11.59 0.80
C VAL A 363 -68.57 -11.55 1.69
N LEU A 364 -69.07 -10.37 2.05
CA LEU A 364 -70.28 -10.23 2.87
C LEU A 364 -71.59 -10.42 2.07
N GLY A 365 -71.60 -10.14 0.76
CA GLY A 365 -72.80 -10.29 -0.09
C GLY A 365 -73.12 -11.72 -0.55
N SER A 366 -72.14 -12.63 -0.56
CA SER A 366 -72.29 -13.97 -1.14
C SER A 366 -73.10 -14.96 -0.29
N HIS A 367 -73.29 -14.70 1.01
CA HIS A 367 -73.85 -15.68 1.95
C HIS A 367 -75.39 -15.77 1.94
N GLN A 368 -76.10 -14.76 1.41
CA GLN A 368 -77.57 -14.75 1.39
C GLN A 368 -78.21 -15.36 0.14
N SER A 369 -77.48 -15.45 -0.98
CA SER A 369 -78.02 -15.95 -2.26
C SER A 369 -77.94 -17.47 -2.42
N GLY A 370 -76.93 -18.12 -1.83
CA GLY A 370 -76.70 -19.57 -1.98
C GLY A 370 -77.73 -20.45 -1.28
N PHE A 371 -78.36 -19.97 -0.20
CA PHE A 371 -79.33 -20.75 0.58
C PHE A 371 -80.71 -20.85 -0.09
N VAL A 372 -81.10 -19.82 -0.86
CA VAL A 372 -82.38 -19.78 -1.59
C VAL A 372 -82.35 -20.72 -2.80
N GLU A 373 -81.22 -20.81 -3.49
CA GLU A 373 -81.05 -21.67 -4.67
C GLU A 373 -81.02 -23.17 -4.33
N LEU A 374 -80.50 -23.53 -3.15
CA LEU A 374 -80.50 -24.90 -2.64
C LEU A 374 -81.90 -25.36 -2.22
N GLY A 375 -82.71 -24.47 -1.65
CA GLY A 375 -84.12 -24.74 -1.31
C GLY A 375 -84.99 -24.99 -2.54
N ASP A 376 -84.81 -24.20 -3.60
CA ASP A 376 -85.53 -24.36 -4.87
C ASP A 376 -85.16 -25.66 -5.60
N ARG A 377 -83.90 -26.11 -5.48
CA ARG A 377 -83.44 -27.38 -6.08
C ARG A 377 -83.96 -28.59 -5.32
N LEU A 378 -84.14 -28.49 -4.01
CA LEU A 378 -84.67 -29.57 -3.17
C LEU A 378 -86.18 -29.78 -3.42
N SER A 379 -86.94 -28.69 -3.56
CA SER A 379 -88.38 -28.74 -3.86
C SER A 379 -88.67 -29.37 -5.24
N ARG A 380 -87.85 -29.05 -6.25
CA ARG A 380 -87.95 -29.66 -7.59
C ARG A 380 -87.57 -31.14 -7.62
N LEU A 381 -86.70 -31.58 -6.71
CA LEU A 381 -86.32 -32.99 -6.56
C LEU A 381 -87.48 -33.79 -5.94
N GLU A 382 -88.18 -33.22 -4.98
CA GLU A 382 -89.35 -33.82 -4.32
C GLU A 382 -90.52 -34.01 -5.31
N ASP A 383 -90.81 -33.01 -6.13
CA ASP A 383 -91.80 -33.09 -7.20
C ASP A 383 -91.42 -34.13 -8.29
N GLY A 384 -90.12 -34.21 -8.62
CA GLY A 384 -89.59 -35.18 -9.57
C GLY A 384 -89.70 -36.63 -9.08
N VAL A 385 -89.49 -36.87 -7.79
CA VAL A 385 -89.63 -38.21 -7.18
C VAL A 385 -91.10 -38.64 -7.14
N GLY A 386 -92.04 -37.73 -6.88
CA GLY A 386 -93.48 -38.01 -6.91
C GLY A 386 -94.01 -38.43 -8.27
N GLN A 387 -93.45 -37.91 -9.36
CA GLN A 387 -93.89 -38.19 -10.74
C GLN A 387 -93.38 -39.55 -11.27
N VAL A 388 -92.23 -40.02 -10.75
CA VAL A 388 -91.59 -41.29 -11.16
C VAL A 388 -92.29 -42.52 -10.59
N LEU A 389 -93.01 -42.39 -9.47
CA LEU A 389 -93.80 -43.46 -8.85
C LEU A 389 -95.17 -43.73 -9.54
N ALA A 390 -95.63 -42.87 -10.45
CA ALA A 390 -97.00 -42.94 -11.01
C ALA A 390 -97.11 -43.53 -12.43
N THR A 391 -96.05 -44.09 -13.02
CA THR A 391 -96.08 -44.63 -14.40
C THR A 391 -95.79 -46.13 -14.45
N PRO A 392 -96.67 -46.95 -15.07
CA PRO A 392 -96.47 -48.38 -15.16
C PRO A 392 -95.36 -48.71 -16.17
N THR A 393 -94.56 -49.69 -15.77
CA THR A 393 -93.39 -50.28 -16.41
C THR A 393 -93.69 -50.80 -17.82
N GLY A 394 -92.95 -50.29 -18.80
CA GLY A 394 -92.83 -50.86 -20.15
C GLY A 394 -91.36 -50.98 -20.54
N ASP A 395 -91.02 -52.03 -21.29
CA ASP A 395 -89.68 -52.55 -21.61
C ASP A 395 -88.64 -51.53 -22.16
N GLY A 396 -89.03 -50.30 -22.52
CA GLY A 396 -88.08 -49.23 -22.85
C GLY A 396 -87.35 -48.62 -21.63
N ARG A 397 -87.94 -48.71 -20.43
CA ARG A 397 -87.35 -48.17 -19.19
C ARG A 397 -86.15 -49.01 -18.73
N THR A 398 -86.14 -50.31 -19.00
CA THR A 398 -85.01 -51.18 -18.71
C THR A 398 -83.81 -50.86 -19.59
N ASP A 399 -84.02 -50.57 -20.88
CA ASP A 399 -82.93 -50.18 -21.79
C ASP A 399 -82.35 -48.80 -21.44
N GLU A 400 -83.19 -47.84 -21.01
CA GLU A 400 -82.71 -46.55 -20.48
C GLU A 400 -81.91 -46.69 -19.17
N ILE A 401 -82.36 -47.59 -18.29
CA ILE A 401 -81.65 -47.90 -17.04
C ILE A 401 -80.30 -48.56 -17.35
N ILE A 402 -80.24 -49.52 -18.27
CA ILE A 402 -79.00 -50.17 -18.71
C ILE A 402 -78.05 -49.13 -19.33
N GLY A 403 -78.53 -48.29 -20.24
CA GLY A 403 -77.73 -47.20 -20.80
C GLY A 403 -77.29 -46.17 -19.76
N GLY A 404 -78.07 -45.97 -18.69
CA GLY A 404 -77.70 -45.18 -17.52
C GLY A 404 -76.55 -45.81 -16.72
N ILE A 405 -76.60 -47.13 -16.51
CA ILE A 405 -75.55 -47.90 -15.83
C ILE A 405 -74.24 -47.83 -16.62
N ASP A 406 -74.28 -47.94 -17.96
CA ASP A 406 -73.09 -47.83 -18.80
C ASP A 406 -72.44 -46.43 -18.71
N ARG A 407 -73.25 -45.37 -18.66
CA ARG A 407 -72.75 -44.00 -18.43
C ARG A 407 -72.12 -43.85 -17.04
N ILE A 408 -72.72 -44.47 -16.01
CA ILE A 408 -72.17 -44.48 -14.65
C ILE A 408 -70.83 -45.21 -14.62
N HIS A 409 -70.71 -46.35 -15.31
CA HIS A 409 -69.44 -47.07 -15.47
C HIS A 409 -68.37 -46.21 -16.17
N GLY A 410 -68.74 -45.48 -17.22
CA GLY A 410 -67.83 -44.53 -17.89
C GLY A 410 -67.38 -43.38 -16.98
N LEU A 411 -68.30 -42.82 -16.18
CA LEU A 411 -67.97 -41.80 -15.17
C LEU A 411 -67.03 -42.36 -14.10
N TRP A 412 -67.24 -43.60 -13.65
CA TRP A 412 -66.35 -44.27 -12.71
C TRP A 412 -64.92 -44.42 -13.25
N GLY A 413 -64.76 -44.84 -14.50
CA GLY A 413 -63.44 -44.91 -15.14
C GLY A 413 -62.74 -43.55 -15.24
N ASN A 414 -63.51 -42.48 -15.53
CA ASN A 414 -62.97 -41.12 -15.52
C ASN A 414 -62.56 -40.66 -14.11
N VAL A 415 -63.33 -41.00 -13.09
CA VAL A 415 -63.02 -40.71 -11.68
C VAL A 415 -61.77 -41.45 -11.22
N GLU A 416 -61.61 -42.73 -11.58
CA GLU A 416 -60.38 -43.48 -11.30
C GLU A 416 -59.16 -42.85 -12.00
N GLY A 417 -59.31 -42.42 -13.27
CA GLY A 417 -58.25 -41.72 -14.01
C GLY A 417 -57.88 -40.37 -13.38
N LEU A 418 -58.87 -39.58 -12.95
CA LEU A 418 -58.65 -38.33 -12.22
C LEU A 418 -57.96 -38.58 -10.87
N SER A 419 -58.37 -39.62 -10.14
CA SER A 419 -57.74 -40.01 -8.88
C SER A 419 -56.27 -40.38 -9.07
N GLY A 420 -55.95 -41.14 -10.13
CA GLY A 420 -54.57 -41.45 -10.49
C GLY A 420 -53.73 -40.21 -10.81
N ASN A 421 -54.29 -39.26 -11.57
CA ASN A 421 -53.62 -37.99 -11.87
C ASN A 421 -53.37 -37.14 -10.61
N VAL A 422 -54.34 -37.09 -9.70
CA VAL A 422 -54.20 -36.39 -8.41
C VAL A 422 -53.11 -37.03 -7.55
N ALA A 423 -53.04 -38.36 -7.50
CA ALA A 423 -51.97 -39.07 -6.80
C ALA A 423 -50.58 -38.77 -7.40
N GLY A 424 -50.48 -38.72 -8.74
CA GLY A 424 -49.24 -38.34 -9.44
C GLY A 424 -48.80 -36.90 -9.14
N LEU A 425 -49.74 -35.95 -9.12
CA LEU A 425 -49.48 -34.56 -8.74
C LEU A 425 -49.02 -34.43 -7.28
N ALA A 426 -49.62 -35.20 -6.36
CA ALA A 426 -49.22 -35.23 -4.96
C ALA A 426 -47.75 -35.69 -4.81
N GLY A 427 -47.36 -36.76 -5.51
CA GLY A 427 -45.97 -37.24 -5.49
C GLY A 427 -44.97 -36.21 -6.07
N ASN A 428 -45.35 -35.51 -7.14
CA ASN A 428 -44.53 -34.44 -7.71
C ASN A 428 -44.37 -33.27 -6.73
N LEU A 429 -45.44 -32.90 -6.01
CA LEU A 429 -45.41 -31.85 -5.00
C LEU A 429 -44.51 -32.22 -3.81
N GLU A 430 -44.55 -33.47 -3.36
CA GLU A 430 -43.68 -33.98 -2.30
C GLU A 430 -42.21 -33.95 -2.72
N SER A 431 -41.90 -34.37 -3.97
CA SER A 431 -40.54 -34.27 -4.52
C SER A 431 -40.05 -32.83 -4.63
N LEU A 432 -40.90 -31.91 -5.09
CA LEU A 432 -40.55 -30.49 -5.18
C LEU A 432 -40.30 -29.90 -3.78
N THR A 433 -41.12 -30.27 -2.80
CA THR A 433 -40.95 -29.86 -1.40
C THR A 433 -39.60 -30.32 -0.84
N GLY A 434 -39.21 -31.58 -1.11
CA GLY A 434 -37.91 -32.11 -0.73
C GLY A 434 -36.75 -31.37 -1.40
N ASN A 435 -36.87 -31.02 -2.68
CA ASN A 435 -35.87 -30.23 -3.40
C ASN A 435 -35.72 -28.82 -2.81
N VAL A 436 -36.83 -28.15 -2.49
CA VAL A 436 -36.82 -26.82 -1.86
C VAL A 436 -36.17 -26.88 -0.48
N ALA A 437 -36.47 -27.89 0.33
CA ALA A 437 -35.82 -28.11 1.63
C ALA A 437 -34.31 -28.27 1.49
N GLY A 438 -33.86 -29.14 0.57
CA GLY A 438 -32.42 -29.32 0.32
C GLY A 438 -31.72 -28.09 -0.25
N LEU A 439 -32.45 -27.22 -0.96
CA LEU A 439 -31.94 -25.93 -1.43
C LEU A 439 -31.80 -24.94 -0.27
N SER A 440 -32.75 -24.94 0.67
CA SER A 440 -32.68 -24.14 1.90
C SER A 440 -31.46 -24.50 2.73
N GLU A 441 -31.20 -25.79 2.97
CA GLU A 441 -30.02 -26.23 3.71
C GLU A 441 -28.70 -25.80 3.06
N LYS A 442 -28.62 -25.84 1.73
CA LYS A 442 -27.45 -25.34 0.99
C LYS A 442 -27.29 -23.83 1.15
N PHE A 443 -28.39 -23.07 1.13
CA PHE A 443 -28.36 -21.63 1.36
C PHE A 443 -27.88 -21.31 2.78
N ASP A 444 -28.38 -22.01 3.80
CA ASP A 444 -27.94 -21.85 5.19
C ASP A 444 -26.45 -22.18 5.34
N GLY A 445 -25.98 -23.26 4.71
CA GLY A 445 -24.56 -23.62 4.68
C GLY A 445 -23.68 -22.59 3.97
N LEU A 446 -24.19 -21.94 2.92
CA LEU A 446 -23.49 -20.86 2.23
C LEU A 446 -23.44 -19.60 3.08
N PHE A 447 -24.55 -19.27 3.77
CA PHE A 447 -24.62 -18.15 4.70
C PHE A 447 -23.60 -18.30 5.83
N GLY A 448 -23.51 -19.48 6.44
CA GLY A 448 -22.50 -19.76 7.48
C GLY A 448 -21.06 -19.61 6.98
N LYS A 449 -20.77 -20.01 5.73
CA LYS A 449 -19.43 -19.79 5.13
C LYS A 449 -19.15 -18.31 4.90
N VAL A 450 -20.14 -17.55 4.43
CA VAL A 450 -20.02 -16.09 4.25
C VAL A 450 -19.76 -15.40 5.59
N ASP A 451 -20.48 -15.78 6.64
CA ASP A 451 -20.26 -15.24 8.00
C ASP A 451 -18.85 -15.56 8.52
N THR A 452 -18.38 -16.80 8.28
CA THR A 452 -17.03 -17.20 8.67
C THR A 452 -15.96 -16.39 7.92
N HIS A 453 -16.11 -16.22 6.60
CA HIS A 453 -15.20 -15.41 5.80
C HIS A 453 -15.23 -13.93 6.18
N SER A 454 -16.42 -13.39 6.47
CA SER A 454 -16.59 -12.04 6.99
C SER A 454 -15.84 -11.86 8.31
N GLY A 455 -15.96 -12.82 9.23
CA GLY A 455 -15.19 -12.87 10.48
C GLY A 455 -13.68 -12.86 10.24
N SER A 456 -13.17 -13.76 9.40
CA SER A 456 -11.73 -13.80 9.07
C SER A 456 -11.22 -12.52 8.42
N LEU A 457 -12.02 -11.89 7.54
CA LEU A 457 -11.67 -10.59 6.95
C LEU A 457 -11.57 -9.48 8.01
N THR A 458 -12.50 -9.45 8.96
CA THR A 458 -12.43 -8.45 10.05
C THR A 458 -11.20 -8.65 10.93
N GLU A 459 -10.81 -9.89 11.21
CA GLU A 459 -9.60 -10.20 11.98
C GLU A 459 -8.31 -9.83 11.23
N LEU A 460 -8.26 -10.05 9.92
CA LEU A 460 -7.12 -9.62 9.11
C LEU A 460 -7.01 -8.08 9.06
N LEU A 461 -8.13 -7.38 8.94
CA LEU A 461 -8.15 -5.92 8.95
C LEU A 461 -7.69 -5.34 10.29
N THR A 462 -8.09 -5.93 11.41
CA THR A 462 -7.62 -5.49 12.74
C THR A 462 -6.12 -5.74 12.90
N ASN A 463 -5.63 -6.92 12.49
CA ASN A 463 -4.20 -7.23 12.55
C ASN A 463 -3.37 -6.29 11.67
N LEU A 464 -3.82 -6.02 10.44
CA LEU A 464 -3.14 -5.09 9.53
C LEU A 464 -3.13 -3.67 10.11
N SER A 465 -4.24 -3.22 10.70
CA SER A 465 -4.33 -1.92 11.37
C SER A 465 -3.33 -1.78 12.51
N GLU A 466 -3.18 -2.83 13.32
CA GLU A 466 -2.23 -2.86 14.44
C GLU A 466 -0.78 -2.86 13.95
N ARG A 467 -0.46 -3.65 12.92
CA ARG A 467 0.87 -3.68 12.30
C ARG A 467 1.24 -2.34 11.66
N VAL A 468 0.31 -1.68 10.98
CA VAL A 468 0.52 -0.36 10.38
C VAL A 468 0.79 0.67 11.47
N LYS A 469 -0.01 0.69 12.55
CA LYS A 469 0.25 1.58 13.70
C LYS A 469 1.63 1.31 14.34
N GLY A 470 2.01 0.04 14.47
CA GLY A 470 3.34 -0.34 14.93
C GLY A 470 4.45 0.19 14.02
N ALA A 471 4.30 0.02 12.71
CA ALA A 471 5.26 0.52 11.72
C ALA A 471 5.35 2.05 11.72
N GLU A 472 4.22 2.76 11.78
CA GLU A 472 4.18 4.22 11.90
C GLU A 472 4.93 4.71 13.14
N SER A 473 4.72 4.06 14.29
CA SER A 473 5.40 4.40 15.53
C SER A 473 6.92 4.15 15.46
N ALA A 474 7.34 3.05 14.83
CA ALA A 474 8.76 2.73 14.64
C ALA A 474 9.43 3.72 13.67
N ILE A 475 8.76 4.08 12.58
CA ILE A 475 9.26 5.08 11.63
C ILE A 475 9.38 6.45 12.30
N ALA A 476 8.40 6.86 13.10
CA ALA A 476 8.46 8.11 13.85
C ALA A 476 9.68 8.15 14.80
N ALA A 477 9.94 7.06 15.52
CA ALA A 477 11.11 6.94 16.38
C ALA A 477 12.43 6.99 15.59
N GLU A 478 12.52 6.29 14.45
CA GLU A 478 13.71 6.34 13.59
C GLU A 478 13.96 7.75 13.03
N ILE A 479 12.92 8.48 12.63
CA ILE A 479 13.02 9.88 12.18
C ILE A 479 13.56 10.77 13.31
N GLU A 480 13.07 10.62 14.54
CA GLU A 480 13.54 11.38 15.69
C GLU A 480 15.02 11.09 15.98
N THR A 481 15.43 9.82 15.97
CA THR A 481 16.85 9.46 16.19
C THR A 481 17.75 9.93 15.05
N ALA A 482 17.27 9.90 13.80
CA ALA A 482 18.00 10.41 12.65
C ALA A 482 18.15 11.93 12.72
N ALA A 483 17.10 12.66 13.11
CA ALA A 483 17.17 14.10 13.33
C ALA A 483 18.17 14.46 14.43
N ALA A 484 18.17 13.71 15.55
CA ALA A 484 19.15 13.90 16.62
C ALA A 484 20.60 13.64 16.15
N LYS A 485 20.83 12.58 15.36
CA LYS A 485 22.15 12.30 14.76
C LYS A 485 22.58 13.40 13.78
N HIS A 486 21.68 13.89 12.93
CA HIS A 486 21.98 15.01 12.03
C HIS A 486 22.34 16.28 12.78
N GLN A 487 21.61 16.60 13.85
CA GLN A 487 21.94 17.74 14.70
C GLN A 487 23.32 17.61 15.32
N ALA A 488 23.68 16.42 15.84
CA ALA A 488 25.02 16.15 16.36
C ALA A 488 26.10 16.35 15.28
N TYR A 489 25.93 15.80 14.07
CA TYR A 489 26.88 16.01 12.98
C TYR A 489 27.05 17.48 12.57
N THR A 490 25.96 18.26 12.60
CA THR A 490 26.07 19.70 12.32
C THR A 490 26.85 20.43 13.40
N GLN A 491 26.70 20.06 14.67
CA GLN A 491 27.48 20.62 15.77
C GLN A 491 28.96 20.25 15.61
N ASP A 492 29.28 18.98 15.40
CA ASP A 492 30.65 18.53 15.17
C ASP A 492 31.31 19.26 13.99
N LEU A 493 30.58 19.48 12.88
CA LEU A 493 31.10 20.22 11.73
C LEU A 493 31.39 21.69 12.07
N THR A 494 30.56 22.32 12.90
CA THR A 494 30.82 23.69 13.37
C THR A 494 32.03 23.76 14.30
N GLU A 495 32.20 22.79 15.19
CA GLU A 495 33.37 22.71 16.07
C GLU A 495 34.66 22.50 15.29
N VAL A 496 34.64 21.62 14.28
CA VAL A 496 35.77 21.42 13.36
C VAL A 496 36.07 22.69 12.58
N HIS A 497 35.05 23.38 12.08
CA HIS A 497 35.24 24.65 11.37
C HIS A 497 35.88 25.72 12.27
N GLU A 498 35.44 25.84 13.52
CA GLU A 498 36.03 26.76 14.49
C GLU A 498 37.48 26.37 14.82
N ALA A 499 37.76 25.08 14.99
CA ALA A 499 39.12 24.58 15.22
C ALA A 499 40.04 24.90 14.04
N LEU A 500 39.55 24.74 12.79
CA LEU A 500 40.30 25.11 11.59
C LEU A 500 40.57 26.62 11.50
N LEU A 501 39.59 27.46 11.84
CA LEU A 501 39.80 28.92 11.91
C LEU A 501 40.86 29.29 12.96
N LYS A 502 40.84 28.65 14.13
CA LYS A 502 41.87 28.83 15.17
C LYS A 502 43.26 28.40 14.69
N VAL A 503 43.36 27.26 14.01
CA VAL A 503 44.63 26.79 13.43
C VAL A 503 45.14 27.77 12.38
N ASN A 504 44.27 28.26 11.49
CA ASN A 504 44.64 29.24 10.48
C ASN A 504 45.13 30.56 11.10
N GLN A 505 44.44 31.05 12.13
CA GLN A 505 44.88 32.25 12.87
C GLN A 505 46.25 32.03 13.55
N ASN A 506 46.47 30.85 14.13
CA ASN A 506 47.77 30.49 14.73
C ASN A 506 48.89 30.44 13.69
N GLN A 507 48.61 29.91 12.49
CA GLN A 507 49.57 29.92 11.38
C GLN A 507 49.94 31.34 10.95
N HIS A 508 48.96 32.24 10.82
CA HIS A 508 49.23 33.65 10.51
C HIS A 508 50.03 34.35 11.60
N THR A 509 49.70 34.08 12.86
CA THR A 509 50.46 34.62 14.01
C THR A 509 51.91 34.10 14.01
N LEU A 510 52.11 32.81 13.72
CA LEU A 510 53.43 32.21 13.63
C LEU A 510 54.23 32.74 12.44
N ALA A 511 53.59 32.94 11.29
CA ALA A 511 54.21 33.57 10.12
C ALA A 511 54.65 35.01 10.43
N GLY A 512 53.79 35.81 11.06
CA GLY A 512 54.13 37.17 11.48
C GLY A 512 55.27 37.20 12.51
N ALA A 513 55.26 36.29 13.48
CA ALA A 513 56.35 36.15 14.45
C ALA A 513 57.67 35.74 13.79
N MET A 514 57.62 34.83 12.79
CA MET A 514 58.79 34.43 12.02
C MET A 514 59.34 35.58 11.17
N ASP A 515 58.48 36.33 10.47
CA ASP A 515 58.92 37.48 9.67
C ASP A 515 59.52 38.58 10.56
N GLN A 516 58.89 38.86 11.71
CA GLN A 516 59.44 39.78 12.70
C GLN A 516 60.81 39.31 13.21
N TRP A 517 60.94 38.03 13.56
CA TRP A 517 62.23 37.48 14.00
C TRP A 517 63.30 37.56 12.91
N ARG A 518 62.93 37.34 11.65
CA ARG A 518 63.83 37.49 10.50
C ARG A 518 64.26 38.94 10.29
N THR A 519 63.35 39.89 10.41
CA THR A 519 63.69 41.32 10.29
C THR A 519 64.54 41.80 11.45
N ASP A 520 64.24 41.37 12.67
CA ASP A 520 65.00 41.73 13.87
C ASP A 520 66.40 41.11 13.79
N SER A 521 66.52 39.83 13.42
CA SER A 521 67.82 39.18 13.21
C SER A 521 68.62 39.85 12.08
N ALA A 522 67.98 40.26 10.98
CA ALA A 522 68.65 40.98 9.90
C ALA A 522 69.14 42.37 10.35
N SER A 523 68.33 43.08 11.14
CA SER A 523 68.69 44.36 11.77
C SER A 523 69.86 44.20 12.74
N ASP A 524 69.83 43.17 13.59
CA ASP A 524 70.90 42.87 14.54
C ASP A 524 72.21 42.54 13.81
N VAL A 525 72.16 41.73 12.73
CA VAL A 525 73.33 41.45 11.89
C VAL A 525 73.85 42.71 11.22
N ALA A 526 72.98 43.58 10.70
CA ALA A 526 73.38 44.86 10.13
C ALA A 526 74.05 45.78 11.18
N ALA A 527 73.52 45.80 12.41
CA ALA A 527 74.12 46.55 13.51
C ALA A 527 75.50 46.00 13.91
N ILE A 528 75.66 44.67 13.96
CA ILE A 528 76.96 44.03 14.20
C ILE A 528 77.94 44.36 13.08
N MET A 529 77.52 44.27 11.81
CA MET A 529 78.36 44.61 10.65
C MET A 529 78.83 46.07 10.68
N ASN A 530 77.94 47.00 11.04
CA ASN A 530 78.30 48.41 11.18
C ASN A 530 79.32 48.62 12.31
N ARG A 531 79.11 48.00 13.47
CA ARG A 531 80.06 48.05 14.60
C ARG A 531 81.42 47.44 14.24
N LEU A 532 81.44 46.32 13.50
CA LEU A 532 82.68 45.71 13.05
C LEU A 532 83.42 46.63 12.08
N GLY A 533 82.71 47.26 11.15
CA GLY A 533 83.28 48.26 10.25
C GLY A 533 83.79 49.52 10.97
N GLU A 534 83.16 49.94 12.07
CA GLU A 534 83.66 51.00 12.95
C GLU A 534 84.96 50.57 13.64
N ILE A 535 85.01 49.37 14.22
CA ILE A 535 86.23 48.82 14.84
C ILE A 535 87.36 48.70 13.81
N ASP A 536 87.07 48.26 12.59
CA ASP A 536 88.07 48.17 11.51
C ASP A 536 88.62 49.56 11.14
N ARG A 537 87.78 50.61 11.12
CA ARG A 537 88.26 52.00 10.92
C ARG A 537 89.07 52.49 12.11
N ASP A 538 88.60 52.26 13.32
CA ASP A 538 89.28 52.68 14.55
C ASP A 538 90.65 51.99 14.72
N THR A 539 90.79 50.75 14.25
CA THR A 539 92.08 50.04 14.23
C THR A 539 92.98 50.49 13.07
N ALA A 540 92.40 50.94 11.94
CA ALA A 540 93.16 51.52 10.84
C ALA A 540 93.79 52.89 11.19
N LEU A 541 93.14 53.71 12.02
CA LEU A 541 93.64 55.05 12.42
C LEU A 541 95.02 55.01 13.10
N PRO A 542 95.30 54.13 14.10
CA PRO A 542 96.63 53.91 14.63
C PRO A 542 97.64 53.46 13.56
N ALA A 543 97.25 52.61 12.62
CA ALA A 543 98.15 52.16 11.56
C ALA A 543 98.53 53.30 10.60
N GLU A 544 97.56 54.12 10.21
CA GLU A 544 97.80 55.31 9.38
C GLU A 544 98.64 56.36 10.11
N THR A 545 98.33 56.64 11.38
CA THR A 545 99.11 57.59 12.19
C THR A 545 100.53 57.11 12.46
N LEU A 546 100.74 55.81 12.71
CA LEU A 546 102.07 55.21 12.80
C LEU A 546 102.83 55.29 11.48
N SER A 547 102.16 55.08 10.34
CA SER A 547 102.75 55.25 9.00
C SER A 547 103.15 56.71 8.73
N ALA A 548 102.28 57.66 9.10
CA ALA A 548 102.56 59.09 9.01
C ALA A 548 103.73 59.52 9.91
N LEU A 549 103.81 58.96 11.12
CA LEU A 549 104.90 59.24 12.05
C LEU A 549 106.22 58.64 11.56
N ASN A 550 106.18 57.43 10.97
CA ASN A 550 107.35 56.80 10.38
C ASN A 550 107.88 57.60 9.17
N THR A 551 107.00 58.05 8.28
CA THR A 551 107.38 58.90 7.14
C THR A 551 107.92 60.26 7.60
N HIS A 552 107.37 60.85 8.66
CA HIS A 552 107.91 62.07 9.26
C HIS A 552 109.29 61.84 9.91
N MET A 553 109.47 60.72 10.63
CA MET A 553 110.77 60.32 11.19
C MET A 553 111.83 60.16 10.10
N ASP A 554 111.49 59.53 8.98
CA ASP A 554 112.38 59.39 7.82
C ASP A 554 112.75 60.74 7.20
N GLN A 555 111.77 61.67 7.07
CA GLN A 555 112.04 63.03 6.59
C GLN A 555 112.95 63.79 7.55
N MET A 556 112.69 63.72 8.86
CA MET A 556 113.53 64.36 9.88
C MET A 556 114.94 63.79 9.87
N ASN A 557 115.09 62.47 9.73
CA ASN A 557 116.40 61.82 9.64
C ASN A 557 117.16 62.30 8.39
N LYS A 558 116.48 62.37 7.22
CA LYS A 558 117.06 62.98 6.01
C LYS A 558 117.51 64.43 6.24
N PHE A 559 116.70 65.26 6.88
CA PHE A 559 117.08 66.65 7.20
C PHE A 559 118.26 66.75 8.17
N ILE A 560 118.32 65.89 9.20
CA ILE A 560 119.45 65.83 10.13
C ILE A 560 120.73 65.42 9.39
N ILE A 561 120.65 64.37 8.56
CA ILE A 561 121.76 63.91 7.72
C ILE A 561 122.21 65.03 6.78
N GLU A 562 121.29 65.72 6.09
CA GLU A 562 121.63 66.85 5.21
C GLU A 562 122.27 68.03 5.97
N ARG A 563 121.73 68.39 7.14
CA ARG A 563 122.30 69.46 7.98
C ARG A 563 123.67 69.08 8.50
N TYR A 564 123.86 67.81 8.86
CA TYR A 564 125.14 67.27 9.28
C TYR A 564 126.16 67.29 8.13
N HIS A 565 125.76 66.86 6.93
CA HIS A 565 126.56 66.92 5.71
C HIS A 565 126.94 68.35 5.33
N ARG A 566 126.01 69.31 5.42
CA ARG A 566 126.32 70.73 5.17
C ARG A 566 127.35 71.29 6.14
N ARG A 567 127.26 70.94 7.43
CA ARG A 567 128.17 71.45 8.47
C ARG A 567 129.54 70.79 8.44
N HIS A 568 129.64 69.52 8.06
CA HIS A 568 130.88 68.74 8.03
C HIS A 568 131.38 68.48 6.61
N ARG A 569 130.99 69.34 5.65
CA ARG A 569 131.27 69.17 4.21
C ARG A 569 132.77 69.06 3.90
N PHE A 570 133.61 69.76 4.68
CA PHE A 570 135.06 69.66 4.58
C PHE A 570 135.60 68.32 5.08
N MET A 571 135.05 67.78 6.18
CA MET A 571 135.46 66.47 6.72
C MET A 571 135.07 65.32 5.78
N TYR A 572 133.89 65.39 5.15
CA TYR A 572 133.48 64.43 4.11
C TYR A 572 134.34 64.51 2.84
N TRP A 573 134.84 65.70 2.47
CA TRP A 573 135.79 65.86 1.36
C TRP A 573 137.16 65.28 1.68
N LEU A 574 137.63 65.41 2.92
CA LEU A 574 138.97 64.99 3.33
C LEU A 574 139.09 63.47 3.55
N PHE A 575 138.03 62.81 4.04
CA PHE A 575 138.07 61.40 4.44
C PHE A 575 137.21 60.45 3.59
N GLY A 576 136.47 60.96 2.60
CA GLY A 576 135.54 60.12 1.83
C GLY A 576 134.33 59.65 2.65
N THR A 577 133.30 59.16 1.97
CA THR A 577 131.95 58.88 2.50
C THR A 577 131.84 57.59 3.31
N ASP A 578 132.89 57.15 4.02
CA ASP A 578 132.81 55.95 4.84
C ASP A 578 132.38 56.27 6.27
N ASP A 579 131.05 56.26 6.42
CA ASP A 579 130.25 55.68 7.51
C ASP A 579 130.93 55.39 8.87
N TRP A 580 131.56 56.39 9.47
CA TRP A 580 132.11 56.27 10.84
C TRP A 580 131.02 56.21 11.93
N ILE A 581 129.77 56.57 11.59
CA ILE A 581 128.63 56.56 12.52
C ILE A 581 128.00 55.16 12.64
N SER A 582 128.11 54.29 11.62
CA SER A 582 127.65 52.89 11.75
C SER A 582 128.55 52.03 12.65
N ALA A 583 129.78 52.45 12.90
CA ALA A 583 130.69 51.76 13.83
C ALA A 583 130.46 52.09 15.31
N SER A 584 129.87 53.25 15.64
CA SER A 584 129.71 53.71 17.03
C SER A 584 128.37 53.35 17.68
N TRP A 585 127.49 52.65 16.97
CA TRP A 585 126.21 52.19 17.49
C TRP A 585 126.12 50.67 17.34
N PRO A 586 125.91 49.90 18.43
CA PRO A 586 125.67 48.47 18.31
C PRO A 586 124.43 48.28 17.43
N SER A 587 124.58 47.63 16.28
CA SER A 587 123.48 47.48 15.32
C SER A 587 122.28 46.82 16.00
N THR A 588 121.20 47.59 16.16
CA THR A 588 119.91 47.11 16.66
C THR A 588 119.39 45.95 15.80
N LYS A 589 119.85 45.88 14.55
CA LYS A 589 119.61 44.77 13.62
C LYS A 589 120.13 43.42 14.12
N ALA A 590 121.35 43.35 14.67
CA ALA A 590 121.88 42.09 15.21
C ALA A 590 121.06 41.60 16.43
N LYS A 591 120.58 42.54 17.26
CA LYS A 591 119.74 42.23 18.43
C LYS A 591 118.35 41.74 18.03
N ILE A 592 117.75 42.34 17.00
CA ILE A 592 116.45 41.93 16.45
C ILE A 592 116.55 40.57 15.75
N GLU A 593 117.63 40.27 15.02
CA GLU A 593 117.85 38.95 14.41
C GLU A 593 118.01 37.86 15.48
N THR A 594 118.70 38.13 16.59
CA THR A 594 118.77 37.17 17.71
C THR A 594 117.43 36.94 18.39
N ASP A 595 116.59 37.96 18.53
CA ASP A 595 115.26 37.83 19.13
C ASP A 595 114.26 37.13 18.18
N GLN A 596 114.35 37.37 16.87
CA GLN A 596 113.58 36.61 15.87
C GLN A 596 114.00 35.13 15.82
N HIS A 597 115.28 34.82 15.96
CA HIS A 597 115.75 33.44 16.09
C HIS A 597 115.21 32.77 17.36
N ARG A 598 115.17 33.49 18.50
CA ARG A 598 114.56 33.00 19.74
C ARG A 598 113.07 32.73 19.58
N LEU A 599 112.32 33.61 18.91
CA LEU A 599 110.89 33.43 18.68
C LEU A 599 110.59 32.25 17.74
N LYS A 600 111.38 32.06 16.68
CA LYS A 600 111.25 30.88 15.79
C LYS A 600 111.54 29.57 16.51
N VAL A 601 112.51 29.55 17.43
CA VAL A 601 112.79 28.36 18.25
C VAL A 601 111.63 28.06 19.22
N VAL A 602 110.99 29.09 19.79
CA VAL A 602 109.82 28.92 20.67
C VAL A 602 108.59 28.42 19.90
N GLU A 603 108.34 28.90 18.68
CA GLU A 603 107.26 28.39 17.82
C GLU A 603 107.47 26.92 17.41
N GLN A 604 108.71 26.51 17.14
CA GLN A 604 109.03 25.11 16.79
C GLN A 604 108.93 24.14 17.99
N THR A 605 108.91 24.64 19.23
CA THR A 605 108.68 23.81 20.44
C THR A 605 107.22 23.71 20.86
N LYS A 606 106.30 24.39 20.15
CA LYS A 606 104.85 24.41 20.46
C LYS A 606 103.95 23.75 19.39
N ALA A 607 104.54 23.27 18.30
CA ALA A 607 103.93 22.32 17.36
C ALA A 607 104.42 20.91 17.69
#